data_AF-X1H036-F1
#
_entry.id   AF-X1H036-F1
#
_cell.length_a   1.000
_cell.length_b   1.000
_cell.length_c   1.000
_cell.angle_alpha   90.00
_cell.angle_beta   90.00
_cell.angle_gamma   90.00
#
_symmetry.space_group_name_H-M   'P 1'
#
loop_
_entity.id
_entity.type
_entity.pdbx_description
1 polymer ?
#
loop_
_entity_poly.entity_id
_entity_poly.type
_entity_poly.pdbx_seq_one_letter_code
_entity_poly.pdbx_strand_id
1 'polypeptide(L)'
;VDLDTWEPRVPTRKENYDGVTVLDALDNCHFMDAYSPYFGFEGVPEVMKMPESDAAKIRNSTKVQGTGYGNDCEVFCIQMSQAVGADLVGRCLAAPPLTYYADAIEAAFRYIEAGFPMQLCAGGIMGATYPATIAGAVVIGNAECIAGIVLTQLVKPGHGNTVSSFTLPLNMRTGAPDFGQIGISLFHVVFNQMWRRYGIPIYGNADTPSSSKAIDFQCGYERGINLTINALCGANSMLILGGLHGELTHHPIQAILDDDIVG
;
A
#
# COMPACT_ATOMS: atom_id res chain seq x y z
N VAL A 1 -9.67 6.23 13.76
CA VAL A 1 -10.64 5.64 14.71
C VAL A 1 -10.78 6.56 15.90
N ASP A 2 -11.95 6.62 16.53
CA ASP A 2 -12.12 7.31 17.82
C ASP A 2 -11.60 6.41 18.96
N LEU A 3 -10.78 6.93 19.87
CA LEU A 3 -10.11 6.10 20.89
C LEU A 3 -11.01 5.70 22.06
N ASP A 4 -12.08 6.47 22.31
CA ASP A 4 -13.00 6.19 23.41
C ASP A 4 -14.02 5.12 23.00
N THR A 5 -14.40 5.11 21.72
CA THR A 5 -15.46 4.25 21.19
C THR A 5 -14.96 3.13 20.28
N TRP A 6 -13.75 3.25 19.72
CA TRP A 6 -13.21 2.39 18.66
C TRP A 6 -14.02 2.37 17.36
N GLU A 7 -14.92 3.33 17.18
CA GLU A 7 -15.73 3.41 15.97
C GLU A 7 -15.02 4.25 14.87
N PRO A 8 -15.16 3.87 13.59
CA PRO A 8 -14.63 4.64 12.48
C PRO A 8 -15.43 5.93 12.29
N ARG A 9 -14.73 7.00 11.96
CA ARG A 9 -15.33 8.26 11.49
C ARG A 9 -14.47 8.87 10.40
N VAL A 10 -15.09 9.73 9.60
CA VAL A 10 -14.36 10.52 8.59
C VAL A 10 -13.46 11.53 9.34
N PRO A 11 -12.19 11.66 8.95
CA PRO A 11 -11.30 12.65 9.55
C PRO A 11 -11.65 14.06 9.05
N THR A 12 -11.37 15.05 9.88
CA THR A 12 -11.38 16.46 9.48
C THR A 12 -10.14 16.78 8.64
N ARG A 13 -10.16 17.90 7.91
CA ARG A 13 -8.96 18.38 7.19
C ARG A 13 -7.75 18.56 8.11
N LYS A 14 -7.98 19.11 9.30
CA LYS A 14 -6.92 19.34 10.28
C LYS A 14 -6.28 18.02 10.70
N GLU A 15 -7.09 17.01 11.01
CA GLU A 15 -6.59 15.69 11.42
C GLU A 15 -5.80 15.00 10.32
N ASN A 16 -6.20 15.15 9.05
CA ASN A 16 -5.43 14.62 7.93
C ASN A 16 -4.04 15.28 7.84
N TYR A 17 -3.97 16.61 7.91
CA TYR A 17 -2.70 17.36 7.84
C TYR A 17 -1.80 17.12 9.08
N ASP A 18 -2.40 17.06 10.26
CA ASP A 18 -1.69 16.71 11.49
C ASP A 18 -1.14 15.27 11.40
N GLY A 19 -1.91 14.34 10.81
CA GLY A 19 -1.47 12.97 10.57
C GLY A 19 -0.24 12.89 9.67
N VAL A 20 -0.20 13.69 8.59
CA VAL A 20 1.00 13.80 7.72
C VAL A 20 2.18 14.33 8.52
N THR A 21 1.96 15.38 9.33
CA THR A 21 3.02 15.98 10.16
C THR A 21 3.59 14.98 11.16
N VAL A 22 2.73 14.16 11.78
CA VAL A 22 3.17 13.08 12.67
C VAL A 22 4.03 12.09 11.90
N LEU A 23 3.55 11.57 10.76
CA LEU A 23 4.31 10.63 9.94
C LEU A 23 5.66 11.22 9.45
N ASP A 24 5.70 12.52 9.16
CA ASP A 24 6.94 13.21 8.78
C ASP A 24 7.95 13.27 9.94
N ALA A 25 7.46 13.42 11.16
CA ALA A 25 8.29 13.49 12.36
C ALA A 25 8.81 12.12 12.85
N LEU A 26 8.24 11.00 12.38
CA LEU A 26 8.68 9.65 12.75
C LEU A 26 10.04 9.31 12.10
N ASP A 27 10.96 8.79 12.90
CA ASP A 27 12.36 8.54 12.48
C ASP A 27 12.46 7.38 11.49
N ASN A 28 11.62 6.35 11.62
CA ASN A 28 11.65 5.17 10.74
C ASN A 28 10.62 5.23 9.60
N CYS A 29 9.86 6.32 9.51
CA CYS A 29 9.00 6.59 8.36
C CYS A 29 9.82 7.22 7.23
N HIS A 30 10.00 6.50 6.12
CA HIS A 30 10.77 6.99 4.96
C HIS A 30 9.90 7.25 3.73
N PHE A 31 8.70 6.65 3.69
CA PHE A 31 7.78 6.64 2.57
C PHE A 31 6.35 6.74 3.07
N MET A 32 5.54 7.61 2.45
CA MET A 32 4.12 7.72 2.75
C MET A 32 3.27 7.13 1.62
N ASP A 33 2.41 6.19 1.97
CA ASP A 33 1.54 5.50 1.02
C ASP A 33 0.52 6.44 0.33
N ALA A 34 -0.09 5.98 -0.77
CA ALA A 34 -1.15 6.72 -1.47
C ALA A 34 -2.35 7.02 -0.56
N TYR A 35 -2.61 6.14 0.42
CA TYR A 35 -3.77 6.24 1.28
C TYR A 35 -3.42 6.63 2.73
N SER A 36 -2.15 6.94 3.00
CA SER A 36 -1.67 7.39 4.31
C SER A 36 -1.65 8.92 4.40
N PRO A 37 -2.06 9.52 5.54
CA PRO A 37 -2.63 8.88 6.73
C PRO A 37 -4.10 8.44 6.56
N TYR A 38 -4.86 9.10 5.68
CA TYR A 38 -6.27 8.76 5.43
C TYR A 38 -6.63 8.93 3.95
N PHE A 39 -7.63 8.18 3.49
CA PHE A 39 -8.21 8.36 2.15
C PHE A 39 -9.18 9.55 2.11
N GLY A 40 -8.62 10.76 2.06
CA GLY A 40 -9.37 12.02 2.08
C GLY A 40 -9.91 12.40 3.45
N PHE A 41 -10.72 13.47 3.48
CA PHE A 41 -11.32 14.04 4.68
C PHE A 41 -12.70 14.64 4.36
N GLU A 42 -13.43 15.02 5.39
CA GLU A 42 -14.79 15.54 5.25
C GLU A 42 -14.87 16.77 4.33
N GLY A 43 -15.97 16.87 3.57
CA GLY A 43 -16.22 18.02 2.68
C GLY A 43 -15.46 18.02 1.35
N VAL A 44 -14.64 16.99 1.07
CA VAL A 44 -13.94 16.83 -0.22
C VAL A 44 -14.73 15.90 -1.14
N PRO A 45 -15.02 16.30 -2.40
CA PRO A 45 -15.62 15.40 -3.39
C PRO A 45 -14.75 14.15 -3.61
N GLU A 46 -15.36 12.99 -3.89
CA GLU A 46 -14.66 11.71 -4.05
C GLU A 46 -13.45 11.78 -5.01
N VAL A 47 -13.63 12.42 -6.17
CA VAL A 47 -12.59 12.59 -7.20
C VAL A 47 -11.41 13.48 -6.74
N MET A 48 -11.61 14.30 -5.70
CA MET A 48 -10.60 15.19 -5.15
C MET A 48 -9.90 14.63 -3.91
N LYS A 49 -10.36 13.50 -3.35
CA LYS A 49 -9.78 12.95 -2.12
C LYS A 49 -8.30 12.62 -2.26
N MET A 50 -7.91 12.00 -3.38
CA MET A 50 -6.52 11.64 -3.63
C MET A 50 -5.65 12.87 -3.94
N PRO A 51 -6.04 13.79 -4.85
CA PRO A 51 -5.31 15.04 -5.03
C PRO A 51 -5.14 15.88 -3.76
N GLU A 52 -6.17 15.99 -2.91
CA GLU A 52 -6.06 16.74 -1.65
C GLU A 52 -5.15 16.03 -0.64
N SER A 53 -5.15 14.70 -0.60
CA SER A 53 -4.23 13.92 0.24
C SER A 53 -2.78 14.08 -0.21
N ASP A 54 -2.52 14.05 -1.52
CA ASP A 54 -1.20 14.30 -2.08
C ASP A 54 -0.74 15.74 -1.84
N ALA A 55 -1.64 16.71 -1.99
CA ALA A 55 -1.34 18.09 -1.65
C ALA A 55 -1.01 18.25 -0.15
N ALA A 56 -1.66 17.49 0.73
CA ALA A 56 -1.34 17.50 2.16
C ALA A 56 0.07 16.94 2.43
N LYS A 57 0.44 15.82 1.79
CA LYS A 57 1.79 15.24 1.86
C LYS A 57 2.85 16.21 1.35
N ILE A 58 2.68 16.76 0.15
CA ILE A 58 3.60 17.74 -0.46
C ILE A 58 3.82 18.97 0.44
N ARG A 59 2.78 19.44 1.13
CA ARG A 59 2.86 20.66 1.95
C ARG A 59 3.54 20.46 3.30
N ASN A 60 3.44 19.26 3.88
CA ASN A 60 3.83 19.01 5.26
C ASN A 60 4.95 17.96 5.39
N SER A 61 5.46 17.42 4.28
CA SER A 61 6.55 16.46 4.28
C SER A 61 7.46 16.62 3.08
N THR A 62 8.72 16.27 3.26
CA THR A 62 9.69 16.10 2.18
C THR A 62 9.98 14.63 1.85
N LYS A 63 9.27 13.70 2.47
CA LYS A 63 9.45 12.25 2.26
C LYS A 63 8.83 11.82 0.93
N VAL A 64 9.31 10.71 0.38
CA VAL A 64 8.78 10.14 -0.86
C VAL A 64 7.33 9.72 -0.62
N GLN A 65 6.45 10.04 -1.57
CA GLN A 65 5.04 9.66 -1.49
C GLN A 65 4.64 8.70 -2.61
N GLY A 66 3.73 7.79 -2.31
CA GLY A 66 2.98 7.03 -3.30
C GLY A 66 1.71 7.79 -3.71
N THR A 67 1.27 7.59 -4.95
CA THR A 67 -0.06 8.01 -5.41
C THR A 67 -0.74 6.88 -6.16
N GLY A 68 -2.05 6.76 -5.95
CA GLY A 68 -2.91 5.84 -6.68
C GLY A 68 -3.35 6.36 -8.03
N TYR A 69 -4.49 5.91 -8.49
CA TYR A 69 -5.16 6.40 -9.69
C TYR A 69 -6.67 6.21 -9.56
N GLY A 70 -7.43 6.91 -10.40
CA GLY A 70 -8.89 6.75 -10.47
C GLY A 70 -9.59 8.00 -10.94
N ASN A 71 -10.50 7.86 -11.90
CA ASN A 71 -11.16 9.00 -12.55
C ASN A 71 -10.17 10.07 -13.03
N ASP A 72 -9.04 9.63 -13.61
CA ASP A 72 -7.94 10.47 -14.13
C ASP A 72 -7.29 11.44 -13.12
N CYS A 73 -7.53 11.27 -11.80
CA CYS A 73 -7.04 12.25 -10.84
C CYS A 73 -5.51 12.24 -10.68
N GLU A 74 -4.82 11.15 -11.06
CA GLU A 74 -3.37 11.06 -11.06
C GLU A 74 -2.70 12.08 -11.99
N VAL A 75 -3.40 12.58 -13.01
CA VAL A 75 -2.91 13.67 -13.87
C VAL A 75 -2.59 14.91 -13.03
N PHE A 76 -3.45 15.24 -12.07
CA PHE A 76 -3.22 16.38 -11.18
C PHE A 76 -2.11 16.10 -10.18
N CYS A 77 -2.02 14.87 -9.65
CA CYS A 77 -0.97 14.49 -8.70
C CYS A 77 0.43 14.53 -9.35
N ILE A 78 0.54 14.07 -10.59
CA ILE A 78 1.76 14.19 -11.42
C ILE A 78 2.13 15.66 -11.59
N GLN A 79 1.17 16.50 -12.01
CA GLN A 79 1.41 17.93 -12.24
C GLN A 79 1.84 18.66 -10.97
N MET A 80 1.18 18.40 -9.84
CA MET A 80 1.55 18.97 -8.55
C MET A 80 2.97 18.56 -8.16
N SER A 81 3.30 17.27 -8.27
CA SER A 81 4.62 16.75 -7.90
C SER A 81 5.72 17.34 -8.79
N GLN A 82 5.50 17.43 -10.10
CA GLN A 82 6.44 18.07 -11.03
C GLN A 82 6.61 19.57 -10.76
N ALA A 83 5.54 20.28 -10.40
CA ALA A 83 5.59 21.72 -10.14
C ALA A 83 6.45 22.07 -8.92
N VAL A 84 6.47 21.20 -7.91
CA VAL A 84 7.26 21.41 -6.67
C VAL A 84 8.56 20.60 -6.62
N GLY A 85 8.77 19.69 -7.57
CA GLY A 85 9.91 18.77 -7.56
C GLY A 85 9.83 17.70 -6.47
N ALA A 86 8.62 17.24 -6.12
CA ALA A 86 8.41 16.18 -5.14
C ALA A 86 8.63 14.79 -5.74
N ASP A 87 9.22 13.88 -4.96
CA ASP A 87 9.40 12.49 -5.34
C ASP A 87 8.08 11.72 -5.22
N LEU A 88 7.70 11.07 -6.32
CA LEU A 88 6.43 10.36 -6.44
C LEU A 88 6.65 8.94 -6.96
N VAL A 89 5.91 7.98 -6.40
CA VAL A 89 5.82 6.61 -6.91
C VAL A 89 4.37 6.35 -7.37
N GLY A 90 4.20 6.11 -8.66
CA GLY A 90 2.90 5.77 -9.25
C GLY A 90 2.49 4.33 -8.97
N ARG A 91 1.21 4.01 -9.15
CA ARG A 91 0.65 2.68 -8.93
C ARG A 91 0.00 2.10 -10.17
N CYS A 92 0.17 0.81 -10.37
CA CYS A 92 -0.64 0.01 -11.29
C CYS A 92 -0.98 -1.31 -10.61
N LEU A 93 -2.27 -1.54 -10.38
CA LEU A 93 -2.75 -2.72 -9.65
C LEU A 93 -3.38 -3.67 -10.66
N ALA A 94 -3.00 -4.94 -10.58
CA ALA A 94 -3.78 -6.00 -11.20
C ALA A 94 -5.10 -6.15 -10.46
N ALA A 95 -6.14 -6.52 -11.19
CA ALA A 95 -7.42 -6.96 -10.67
C ALA A 95 -7.49 -8.50 -10.71
N PRO A 96 -7.35 -9.16 -9.56
CA PRO A 96 -7.43 -10.61 -9.47
C PRO A 96 -8.79 -11.17 -9.90
N PRO A 97 -8.82 -12.30 -10.65
CA PRO A 97 -7.67 -13.00 -11.20
C PRO A 97 -7.23 -12.48 -12.58
N LEU A 98 -5.91 -12.27 -12.75
CA LEU A 98 -5.21 -12.13 -14.03
C LEU A 98 -5.73 -11.03 -14.98
N THR A 99 -6.27 -9.94 -14.43
CA THR A 99 -6.87 -8.87 -15.24
C THR A 99 -6.19 -7.52 -14.94
N TYR A 100 -6.09 -6.65 -15.94
CA TYR A 100 -5.79 -5.23 -15.76
C TYR A 100 -6.89 -4.41 -16.43
N TYR A 101 -7.47 -3.45 -15.69
CA TYR A 101 -8.49 -2.55 -16.21
C TYR A 101 -7.86 -1.35 -16.91
N ALA A 102 -8.63 -0.73 -17.82
CA ALA A 102 -8.19 0.41 -18.63
C ALA A 102 -7.58 1.52 -17.76
N ASP A 103 -8.27 1.94 -16.70
CA ASP A 103 -7.83 3.00 -15.80
C ASP A 103 -6.42 2.76 -15.22
N ALA A 104 -6.11 1.51 -14.83
CA ALA A 104 -4.80 1.16 -14.30
C ALA A 104 -3.70 1.24 -15.37
N ILE A 105 -4.02 0.84 -16.60
CA ILE A 105 -3.09 0.88 -17.73
C ILE A 105 -2.86 2.31 -18.20
N GLU A 106 -3.91 3.12 -18.30
CA GLU A 106 -3.83 4.52 -18.68
C GLU A 106 -3.03 5.33 -17.65
N ALA A 107 -3.28 5.12 -16.36
CA ALA A 107 -2.49 5.71 -15.29
C ALA A 107 -1.01 5.29 -15.39
N ALA A 108 -0.73 4.01 -15.66
CA ALA A 108 0.64 3.53 -15.84
C ALA A 108 1.36 4.25 -16.98
N PHE A 109 0.70 4.45 -18.13
CA PHE A 109 1.30 5.23 -19.24
C PHE A 109 1.62 6.66 -18.81
N ARG A 110 0.68 7.33 -18.12
CA ARG A 110 0.87 8.71 -17.63
C ARG A 110 2.05 8.83 -16.66
N TYR A 111 2.20 7.90 -15.71
CA TYR A 111 3.33 7.88 -14.79
C TYR A 111 4.67 7.61 -15.50
N ILE A 112 4.70 6.65 -16.44
CA ILE A 112 5.91 6.30 -17.21
C ILE A 112 6.37 7.48 -18.07
N GLU A 113 5.43 8.16 -18.73
CA GLU A 113 5.68 9.37 -19.52
C GLU A 113 6.20 10.52 -18.64
N ALA A 114 5.59 10.72 -17.47
CA ALA A 114 6.02 11.71 -16.48
C ALA A 114 7.40 11.41 -15.86
N GLY A 115 7.88 10.18 -15.97
CA GLY A 115 9.19 9.74 -15.48
C GLY A 115 9.22 9.29 -14.03
N PHE A 116 8.06 9.10 -13.40
CA PHE A 116 7.96 8.59 -12.03
C PHE A 116 8.02 7.06 -12.00
N PRO A 117 8.73 6.44 -11.05
CA PRO A 117 8.78 4.98 -10.90
C PRO A 117 7.41 4.41 -10.55
N MET A 118 7.23 3.11 -10.84
CA MET A 118 5.96 2.41 -10.67
C MET A 118 6.03 1.33 -9.59
N GLN A 119 5.02 1.27 -8.74
CA GLN A 119 4.70 0.14 -7.89
C GLN A 119 3.67 -0.73 -8.59
N LEU A 120 4.05 -1.95 -8.95
CA LEU A 120 3.19 -2.96 -9.55
C LEU A 120 2.69 -3.89 -8.47
N CYS A 121 1.38 -3.97 -8.30
CA CYS A 121 0.80 -4.71 -7.19
C CYS A 121 -0.21 -5.76 -7.64
N ALA A 122 -0.05 -6.97 -7.12
CA ALA A 122 -1.05 -8.04 -7.16
C ALA A 122 -1.81 -8.10 -5.83
N GLY A 123 -3.08 -8.53 -5.79
CA GLY A 123 -3.91 -8.36 -4.59
C GLY A 123 -5.03 -9.37 -4.40
N GLY A 124 -4.77 -10.65 -4.64
CA GLY A 124 -5.81 -11.69 -4.59
C GLY A 124 -6.15 -12.20 -3.20
N ILE A 125 -7.36 -12.72 -3.03
CA ILE A 125 -7.81 -13.38 -1.80
C ILE A 125 -7.74 -14.89 -2.00
N MET A 126 -6.90 -15.57 -1.21
CA MET A 126 -6.72 -17.03 -1.29
C MET A 126 -8.00 -17.74 -0.86
N GLY A 127 -8.57 -18.55 -1.76
CA GLY A 127 -9.86 -19.22 -1.57
C GLY A 127 -11.05 -18.46 -2.16
N ALA A 128 -10.83 -17.28 -2.73
CA ALA A 128 -11.82 -16.54 -3.51
C ALA A 128 -11.28 -16.21 -4.91
N THR A 129 -10.56 -15.09 -5.06
CA THR A 129 -10.02 -14.66 -6.36
C THR A 129 -8.72 -15.38 -6.73
N TYR A 130 -8.01 -15.94 -5.75
CA TYR A 130 -6.87 -16.85 -5.93
C TYR A 130 -7.18 -18.26 -5.41
N PRO A 131 -6.42 -19.29 -5.84
CA PRO A 131 -6.44 -20.60 -5.22
C PRO A 131 -6.25 -20.52 -3.71
N ALA A 132 -6.89 -21.42 -2.97
CA ALA A 132 -6.77 -21.49 -1.50
C ALA A 132 -5.37 -21.93 -1.03
N THR A 133 -4.54 -22.48 -1.91
CA THR A 133 -3.18 -22.92 -1.57
C THR A 133 -2.18 -21.80 -1.76
N ILE A 134 -1.21 -21.70 -0.84
CA ILE A 134 -0.12 -20.71 -0.92
C ILE A 134 0.61 -20.82 -2.26
N ALA A 135 0.94 -22.03 -2.71
CA ALA A 135 1.63 -22.23 -3.98
C ALA A 135 0.81 -21.73 -5.18
N GLY A 136 -0.50 -21.98 -5.21
CA GLY A 136 -1.37 -21.50 -6.28
C GLY A 136 -1.51 -19.98 -6.26
N ALA A 137 -1.65 -19.38 -5.07
CA ALA A 137 -1.68 -17.94 -4.90
C ALA A 137 -0.37 -17.28 -5.36
N VAL A 138 0.79 -17.85 -5.00
CA VAL A 138 2.11 -17.35 -5.43
C VAL A 138 2.22 -17.35 -6.95
N VAL A 139 1.77 -18.41 -7.62
CA VAL A 139 1.82 -18.50 -9.08
C VAL A 139 1.01 -17.37 -9.72
N ILE A 140 -0.23 -17.15 -9.28
CA ILE A 140 -1.07 -16.09 -9.86
C ILE A 140 -0.53 -14.70 -9.52
N GLY A 141 -0.18 -14.44 -8.26
CA GLY A 141 0.36 -13.14 -7.85
C GLY A 141 1.66 -12.78 -8.57
N ASN A 142 2.54 -13.75 -8.82
CA ASN A 142 3.72 -13.53 -9.65
C ASN A 142 3.35 -13.27 -11.11
N ALA A 143 2.42 -14.03 -11.70
CA ALA A 143 2.00 -13.83 -13.07
C ALA A 143 1.44 -12.41 -13.30
N GLU A 144 0.63 -11.91 -12.37
CA GLU A 144 0.08 -10.54 -12.41
C GLU A 144 1.18 -9.48 -12.36
N CYS A 145 2.14 -9.61 -11.43
CA CYS A 145 3.26 -8.67 -11.31
C CYS A 145 4.21 -8.75 -12.52
N ILE A 146 4.50 -9.94 -13.05
CA ILE A 146 5.32 -10.13 -14.26
C ILE A 146 4.66 -9.46 -15.46
N ALA A 147 3.33 -9.58 -15.61
CA ALA A 147 2.61 -8.90 -16.68
C ALA A 147 2.77 -7.37 -16.60
N GLY A 148 2.68 -6.79 -15.40
CA GLY A 148 2.96 -5.37 -15.17
C GLY A 148 4.40 -5.00 -15.53
N ILE A 149 5.39 -5.81 -15.14
CA ILE A 149 6.80 -5.57 -15.47
C ILE A 149 6.97 -5.58 -16.99
N VAL A 150 6.45 -6.60 -17.69
CA VAL A 150 6.54 -6.69 -19.15
C VAL A 150 5.90 -5.46 -19.80
N LEU A 151 4.72 -5.05 -19.35
CA LEU A 151 4.06 -3.85 -19.86
C LEU A 151 4.96 -2.61 -19.72
N THR A 152 5.43 -2.31 -18.50
CA THR A 152 6.24 -1.11 -18.26
C THR A 152 7.55 -1.12 -19.06
N GLN A 153 8.20 -2.28 -19.18
CA GLN A 153 9.44 -2.42 -19.95
C GLN A 153 9.21 -2.34 -21.47
N LEU A 154 8.04 -2.74 -21.98
CA LEU A 154 7.67 -2.55 -23.39
C LEU A 154 7.40 -1.09 -23.73
N VAL A 155 6.83 -0.33 -22.79
CA VAL A 155 6.58 1.11 -22.95
C VAL A 155 7.89 1.89 -22.89
N LYS A 156 8.72 1.61 -21.88
CA LYS A 156 9.98 2.32 -21.64
C LYS A 156 11.01 1.36 -21.02
N PRO A 157 11.89 0.77 -21.84
CA PRO A 157 12.95 -0.12 -21.35
C PRO A 157 13.81 0.56 -20.27
N GLY A 158 14.05 -0.14 -19.17
CA GLY A 158 14.79 0.38 -18.01
C GLY A 158 13.97 1.25 -17.07
N HIS A 159 12.64 1.37 -17.27
CA HIS A 159 11.78 2.08 -16.31
C HIS A 159 11.83 1.41 -14.93
N GLY A 160 11.96 2.23 -13.88
CA GLY A 160 12.06 1.76 -12.50
C GLY A 160 10.75 1.18 -12.00
N ASN A 161 10.78 -0.06 -11.52
CA ASN A 161 9.61 -0.74 -10.99
C ASN A 161 9.91 -1.36 -9.62
N THR A 162 8.94 -1.31 -8.72
CA THR A 162 8.85 -2.17 -7.56
C THR A 162 7.66 -3.11 -7.71
N VAL A 163 7.71 -4.23 -7.03
CA VAL A 163 6.63 -5.22 -7.02
C VAL A 163 6.10 -5.40 -5.61
N SER A 164 4.79 -5.57 -5.50
CA SER A 164 4.14 -5.81 -4.22
C SER A 164 3.02 -6.83 -4.35
N SER A 165 2.67 -7.44 -3.24
CA SER A 165 1.49 -8.27 -3.14
C SER A 165 0.72 -7.96 -1.88
N PHE A 166 -0.57 -7.64 -2.05
CA PHE A 166 -1.56 -7.51 -0.99
C PHE A 166 -2.47 -8.74 -0.97
N THR A 167 -1.87 -9.92 -0.97
CA THR A 167 -2.61 -11.19 -0.94
C THR A 167 -2.95 -11.55 0.50
N LEU A 168 -4.21 -11.95 0.73
CA LEU A 168 -4.71 -12.32 2.05
C LEU A 168 -5.46 -13.65 1.97
N PRO A 169 -5.52 -14.44 3.05
CA PRO A 169 -6.40 -15.59 3.11
C PRO A 169 -7.86 -15.17 3.30
N LEU A 170 -8.78 -16.00 2.80
CA LEU A 170 -10.20 -15.88 3.12
C LEU A 170 -10.51 -16.53 4.47
N ASN A 171 -11.24 -15.84 5.35
CA ASN A 171 -11.80 -16.45 6.54
C ASN A 171 -12.98 -17.38 6.14
N MET A 172 -12.77 -18.69 6.12
CA MET A 172 -13.76 -19.67 5.65
C MET A 172 -15.09 -19.69 6.45
N ARG A 173 -15.11 -19.14 7.66
CA ARG A 173 -16.33 -19.06 8.49
C ARG A 173 -17.18 -17.84 8.14
N THR A 174 -16.56 -16.71 7.79
CA THR A 174 -17.25 -15.43 7.61
C THR A 174 -17.27 -14.95 6.16
N GLY A 175 -16.38 -15.47 5.32
CA GLY A 175 -16.16 -15.01 3.95
C GLY A 175 -15.43 -13.66 3.86
N ALA A 176 -14.97 -13.09 4.97
CA ALA A 176 -14.19 -11.86 4.96
C ALA A 176 -12.70 -12.12 4.68
N PRO A 177 -11.95 -11.17 4.10
CA PRO A 177 -10.49 -11.21 4.10
C PRO A 177 -9.96 -11.29 5.53
N ASP A 178 -9.02 -12.19 5.79
CA ASP A 178 -8.41 -12.36 7.10
C ASP A 178 -7.12 -11.54 7.18
N PHE A 179 -7.30 -10.27 7.52
CA PHE A 179 -6.25 -9.24 7.52
C PHE A 179 -5.06 -9.58 8.43
N GLY A 180 -5.33 -10.09 9.63
CA GLY A 180 -4.32 -10.39 10.64
C GLY A 180 -3.71 -11.79 10.56
N GLN A 181 -3.98 -12.55 9.51
CA GLN A 181 -3.59 -13.95 9.47
C GLN A 181 -2.07 -14.10 9.25
N ILE A 182 -1.36 -14.54 10.29
CA ILE A 182 0.12 -14.63 10.30
C ILE A 182 0.66 -15.62 9.26
N GLY A 183 -0.05 -16.70 8.98
CA GLY A 183 0.37 -17.71 8.00
C GLY A 183 0.55 -17.18 6.58
N ILE A 184 -0.01 -16.00 6.25
CA ILE A 184 0.24 -15.30 4.99
C ILE A 184 1.71 -14.96 4.81
N SER A 185 2.47 -14.82 5.89
CA SER A 185 3.92 -14.64 5.87
C SER A 185 4.64 -15.70 5.03
N LEU A 186 4.13 -16.94 4.96
CA LEU A 186 4.72 -17.97 4.08
C LEU A 186 4.60 -17.63 2.59
N PHE A 187 3.49 -17.01 2.19
CA PHE A 187 3.33 -16.48 0.84
C PHE A 187 4.38 -15.39 0.57
N HIS A 188 4.56 -14.45 1.50
CA HIS A 188 5.53 -13.35 1.35
C HIS A 188 6.97 -13.84 1.28
N VAL A 189 7.33 -14.83 2.11
CA VAL A 189 8.67 -15.45 2.05
C VAL A 189 8.95 -16.00 0.66
N VAL A 190 8.02 -16.74 0.05
CA VAL A 190 8.21 -17.32 -1.29
C VAL A 190 8.20 -16.23 -2.36
N PHE A 191 7.22 -15.32 -2.31
CA PHE A 191 7.10 -14.20 -3.25
C PHE A 191 8.36 -13.34 -3.27
N ASN A 192 8.86 -12.93 -2.10
CA ASN A 192 10.04 -12.08 -1.97
C ASN A 192 11.31 -12.81 -2.46
N GLN A 193 11.46 -14.10 -2.16
CA GLN A 193 12.59 -14.87 -2.68
C GLN A 193 12.60 -14.94 -4.22
N MET A 194 11.44 -15.07 -4.86
CA MET A 194 11.33 -15.06 -6.32
C MET A 194 11.74 -13.70 -6.91
N TRP A 195 11.21 -12.60 -6.36
CA TRP A 195 11.52 -11.26 -6.89
C TRP A 195 12.95 -10.80 -6.61
N ARG A 196 13.54 -11.22 -5.48
CA ARG A 196 14.98 -11.06 -5.22
C ARG A 196 15.83 -11.79 -6.26
N ARG A 197 15.40 -12.98 -6.70
CA ARG A 197 16.09 -13.71 -7.79
C ARG A 197 15.99 -12.97 -9.12
N TYR A 198 14.89 -12.26 -9.37
CA TYR A 198 14.73 -11.41 -10.57
C TYR A 198 15.45 -10.05 -10.46
N GLY A 199 15.96 -9.69 -9.27
CA GLY A 199 16.64 -8.42 -9.05
C GLY A 199 15.72 -7.21 -9.06
N ILE A 200 14.41 -7.40 -8.84
CA ILE A 200 13.42 -6.33 -8.78
C ILE A 200 13.12 -5.98 -7.31
N PRO A 201 13.14 -4.70 -6.91
CA PRO A 201 12.83 -4.31 -5.55
C PRO A 201 11.40 -4.64 -5.14
N ILE A 202 11.22 -5.02 -3.89
CA ILE A 202 9.95 -5.46 -3.33
C ILE A 202 9.41 -4.41 -2.38
N TYR A 203 8.14 -4.03 -2.59
CA TYR A 203 7.36 -3.23 -1.67
C TYR A 203 6.42 -4.17 -0.88
N GLY A 204 6.60 -4.25 0.43
CA GLY A 204 5.81 -5.04 1.35
C GLY A 204 4.50 -4.35 1.73
N ASN A 205 3.36 -4.87 1.27
CA ASN A 205 2.04 -4.34 1.61
C ASN A 205 1.31 -5.12 2.73
N ALA A 206 1.82 -6.27 3.15
CA ALA A 206 1.07 -7.21 3.97
C ALA A 206 1.37 -7.14 5.47
N ASP A 207 2.18 -6.17 5.88
CA ASP A 207 2.58 -5.97 7.27
C ASP A 207 1.62 -5.02 8.01
N THR A 208 0.87 -4.20 7.25
CA THR A 208 -0.13 -3.24 7.72
C THR A 208 -1.49 -3.81 8.12
N PRO A 209 -2.07 -4.83 7.48
CA PRO A 209 -3.44 -5.23 7.81
C PRO A 209 -3.46 -6.02 9.14
N SER A 210 -4.27 -5.54 10.09
CA SER A 210 -4.65 -6.30 11.29
C SER A 210 -6.16 -6.49 11.30
N SER A 211 -6.60 -7.64 11.79
CA SER A 211 -8.02 -7.93 12.00
C SER A 211 -8.58 -7.21 13.24
N SER A 212 -7.71 -6.62 14.08
CA SER A 212 -8.12 -5.86 15.26
C SER A 212 -8.81 -4.54 14.89
N LYS A 213 -9.80 -4.18 15.69
CA LYS A 213 -10.56 -2.92 15.59
C LYS A 213 -10.04 -1.85 16.55
N ALA A 214 -9.11 -2.20 17.42
CA ALA A 214 -8.57 -1.33 18.45
C ALA A 214 -7.03 -1.42 18.48
N ILE A 215 -6.41 -0.44 19.13
CA ILE A 215 -4.98 -0.48 19.43
C ILE A 215 -4.80 -1.40 20.65
N ASP A 216 -4.70 -2.70 20.38
CA ASP A 216 -4.65 -3.74 21.41
C ASP A 216 -3.54 -4.76 21.16
N PHE A 217 -3.48 -5.79 22.01
CA PHE A 217 -2.48 -6.85 21.89
C PHE A 217 -2.58 -7.59 20.55
N GLN A 218 -3.80 -7.78 20.02
CA GLN A 218 -4.01 -8.40 18.72
C GLN A 218 -3.39 -7.57 17.60
N CYS A 219 -3.64 -6.27 17.61
CA CYS A 219 -3.03 -5.34 16.67
C CYS A 219 -1.49 -5.44 16.71
N GLY A 220 -0.91 -5.42 17.91
CA GLY A 220 0.54 -5.50 18.09
C GLY A 220 1.16 -6.80 17.54
N TYR A 221 0.66 -7.98 17.93
CA TYR A 221 1.29 -9.22 17.51
C TYR A 221 1.08 -9.55 16.03
N GLU A 222 -0.10 -9.27 15.45
CA GLU A 222 -0.39 -9.58 14.05
C GLU A 222 0.55 -8.80 13.13
N ARG A 223 0.73 -7.51 13.41
CA ARG A 223 1.60 -6.62 12.65
C ARG A 223 3.07 -6.91 12.89
N GLY A 224 3.48 -7.00 14.16
CA GLY A 224 4.88 -7.18 14.52
C GLY A 224 5.47 -8.48 13.97
N ILE A 225 4.72 -9.58 13.99
CA ILE A 225 5.17 -10.86 13.45
C ILE A 225 5.27 -10.81 11.93
N ASN A 226 4.24 -10.32 11.23
CA ASN A 226 4.26 -10.22 9.76
C ASN A 226 5.40 -9.31 9.29
N LEU A 227 5.52 -8.12 9.88
CA LEU A 227 6.60 -7.17 9.60
C LEU A 227 7.98 -7.80 9.77
N THR A 228 8.21 -8.47 10.90
CA THR A 228 9.50 -9.12 11.17
C THR A 228 9.83 -10.17 10.10
N ILE A 229 8.85 -10.99 9.71
CA ILE A 229 9.07 -12.02 8.68
C ILE A 229 9.32 -11.37 7.32
N ASN A 230 8.60 -10.31 6.98
CA ASN A 230 8.75 -9.62 5.70
C ASN A 230 10.13 -8.91 5.59
N ALA A 231 10.57 -8.28 6.67
CA ALA A 231 11.92 -7.74 6.79
C ALA A 231 12.98 -8.82 6.60
N LEU A 232 12.84 -9.98 7.27
CA LEU A 232 13.79 -11.10 7.19
C LEU A 232 13.86 -11.75 5.80
N CYS A 233 12.78 -11.72 5.01
CA CYS A 233 12.80 -12.27 3.65
C CYS A 233 13.30 -11.28 2.59
N GLY A 234 13.60 -10.04 2.98
CA GLY A 234 14.33 -9.05 2.18
C GLY A 234 13.43 -8.12 1.36
N ALA A 235 12.30 -7.69 1.93
CA ALA A 235 11.54 -6.55 1.40
C ALA A 235 12.40 -5.28 1.42
N ASN A 236 12.21 -4.40 0.42
CA ASN A 236 12.98 -3.15 0.30
C ASN A 236 12.27 -1.96 0.96
N SER A 237 10.95 -1.97 0.97
CA SER A 237 10.10 -1.02 1.69
C SER A 237 8.94 -1.78 2.31
N MET A 238 8.42 -1.30 3.43
CA MET A 238 7.33 -1.96 4.17
C MET A 238 6.28 -0.92 4.55
N LEU A 239 5.02 -1.24 4.29
CA LEU A 239 3.87 -0.46 4.70
C LEU A 239 3.41 -0.96 6.06
N ILE A 240 3.50 -0.11 7.09
CA ILE A 240 2.96 -0.45 8.41
C ILE A 240 2.31 0.74 9.13
N LEU A 241 2.61 2.00 8.83
CA LEU A 241 2.34 3.07 9.79
C LEU A 241 0.86 3.44 9.96
N GLY A 242 0.32 3.14 11.14
CA GLY A 242 -0.91 3.65 11.73
C GLY A 242 -2.22 3.01 11.27
N GLY A 243 -2.17 2.07 10.32
CA GLY A 243 -3.35 1.34 9.85
C GLY A 243 -4.02 0.48 10.94
N LEU A 244 -5.34 0.36 10.91
CA LEU A 244 -6.18 -0.43 11.82
C LEU A 244 -7.36 -1.01 11.03
N HIS A 245 -7.91 -2.13 11.50
CA HIS A 245 -9.08 -2.78 10.89
C HIS A 245 -8.94 -3.01 9.37
N GLY A 246 -7.90 -3.75 8.97
CA GLY A 246 -7.62 -4.03 7.56
C GLY A 246 -7.30 -2.78 6.73
N GLU A 247 -6.61 -1.80 7.32
CA GLU A 247 -6.31 -0.47 6.74
C GLU A 247 -7.53 0.43 6.49
N LEU A 248 -8.73 0.02 6.89
CA LEU A 248 -9.95 0.84 6.74
C LEU A 248 -9.99 2.01 7.72
N THR A 249 -9.15 1.98 8.75
CA THR A 249 -9.02 3.05 9.73
C THR A 249 -7.54 3.34 10.00
N HIS A 250 -7.26 4.55 10.47
CA HIS A 250 -5.92 4.96 10.87
C HIS A 250 -5.96 5.73 12.18
N HIS A 251 -4.86 5.71 12.94
CA HIS A 251 -4.66 6.57 14.09
C HIS A 251 -3.18 6.94 14.31
N PRO A 252 -2.85 8.21 14.62
CA PRO A 252 -1.47 8.63 14.87
C PRO A 252 -0.77 7.88 16.02
N ILE A 253 -1.50 7.52 17.09
CA ILE A 253 -0.95 6.69 18.17
C ILE A 253 -0.50 5.32 17.64
N GLN A 254 -1.29 4.69 16.76
CA GLN A 254 -0.88 3.43 16.16
C GLN A 254 0.38 3.63 15.31
N ALA A 255 0.49 4.75 14.59
CA ALA A 255 1.69 5.05 13.80
C ALA A 255 2.95 5.19 14.67
N ILE A 256 2.83 5.81 15.86
CA ILE A 256 3.93 5.90 16.83
C ILE A 256 4.32 4.52 17.37
N LEU A 257 3.35 3.66 17.68
CA LEU A 257 3.62 2.29 18.12
C LEU A 257 4.26 1.45 17.01
N ASP A 258 3.81 1.64 15.77
CA ASP A 258 4.40 0.96 14.61
C ASP A 258 5.84 1.43 14.35
N ASP A 259 6.14 2.71 14.56
CA ASP A 259 7.50 3.26 14.42
C ASP A 259 8.48 2.62 15.43
N ASP A 260 8.02 2.34 16.65
CA ASP A 260 8.78 1.63 17.68
C ASP A 260 9.00 0.15 17.33
N ILE A 261 8.03 -0.49 16.65
CA ILE A 261 8.21 -1.87 16.15
C ILE A 261 9.22 -1.92 14.99
N VAL A 262 9.28 -0.87 14.16
CA VAL A 262 10.16 -0.78 13.00
C VAL A 262 11.62 -0.45 13.38
N GLY A 263 11.82 0.35 14.43
CA GLY A 263 13.14 0.78 14.93
C GLY A 263 13.98 -0.37 15.50
#